data_AF-A0A522DIS2-F1
#
_entry.id   AF-A0A522DIS2-F1
#
_cell.length_a   1.000
_cell.length_b   1.000
_cell.length_c   1.000
_cell.angle_alpha   90.00
_cell.angle_beta   90.00
_cell.angle_gamma   90.00
#
_symmetry.space_group_name_H-M   'P 1'
#
loop_
_entity.id
_entity.type
_entity.pdbx_description
1 polymer ?
#
loop_
_entity_poly.entity_id
_entity_poly.type
_entity_poly.pdbx_seq_one_letter_code
_entity_poly.pdbx_strand_id
1 'polypeptide(L)'
;MYTFALLELGCHYLIQEKEEDPIELIKVTVETDHCLFVSKYDEPTVTEWKRKTDSIHDIIECLTDDSVKEWEKFYNSNQDAYYEEDDDD
;
A
#
# COMPACT_ATOMS: atom_id res chain seq x y z
N MET A 1 2.72 19.43 3.22
CA MET A 1 1.65 18.50 2.81
C MET A 1 1.95 18.09 1.38
N TYR A 2 2.06 16.79 1.17
CA TYR A 2 2.37 16.18 -0.13
C TYR A 2 1.07 15.83 -0.86
N THR A 3 1.19 15.24 -2.03
CA THR A 3 0.04 14.76 -2.81
C THR A 3 0.37 13.45 -3.49
N PHE A 4 -0.65 12.66 -3.81
CA PHE A 4 -0.49 11.40 -4.55
C PHE A 4 0.21 11.57 -5.90
N ALA A 5 0.22 12.77 -6.50
CA ALA A 5 0.99 13.06 -7.72
C ALA A 5 2.51 12.81 -7.62
N LEU A 6 3.08 12.70 -6.41
CA LEU A 6 4.51 12.47 -6.20
C LEU A 6 4.89 10.98 -6.18
N LEU A 7 3.91 10.09 -6.20
CA LEU A 7 4.15 8.65 -6.13
C LEU A 7 4.34 8.06 -7.52
N GLU A 8 5.28 7.12 -7.63
CA GLU A 8 5.63 6.46 -8.89
C GLU A 8 4.92 5.10 -9.02
N LEU A 9 4.55 4.77 -10.27
CA LEU A 9 3.90 3.50 -10.60
C LEU A 9 4.80 2.31 -10.26
N GLY A 10 4.24 1.30 -9.59
CA GLY A 10 4.93 0.07 -9.23
C GLY A 10 5.73 0.15 -7.92
N CYS A 11 5.86 1.33 -7.33
CA CYS A 11 6.58 1.54 -6.07
C CYS A 11 5.66 1.30 -4.86
N HIS A 12 6.28 0.86 -3.77
CA HIS A 12 5.64 0.72 -2.46
C HIS A 12 6.07 1.88 -1.57
N TYR A 13 5.10 2.51 -0.91
CA TYR A 13 5.34 3.64 -0.04
C TYR A 13 4.73 3.41 1.32
N LEU A 14 5.45 3.81 2.37
CA LEU A 14 4.87 4.04 3.69
C LEU A 14 4.44 5.49 3.75
N ILE A 15 3.15 5.72 3.95
CA ILE A 15 2.58 7.07 3.98
C ILE A 15 1.72 7.26 5.23
N GLN A 16 1.49 8.53 5.55
CA GLN A 16 0.50 8.95 6.52
C GLN A 16 -0.49 9.88 5.80
N GLU A 17 -1.76 9.48 5.66
CA GLU A 17 -2.74 10.33 4.96
C GLU A 17 -3.14 11.56 5.79
N LYS A 18 -3.25 11.43 7.12
CA LYS A 18 -3.51 12.52 8.08
C LYS A 18 -2.53 12.45 9.26
N GLU A 19 -2.38 13.56 9.98
CA GLU A 19 -1.42 13.71 11.11
C GLU A 19 -1.60 12.65 12.21
N GLU A 20 -2.83 12.21 12.45
CA GLU A 20 -3.19 11.24 13.50
C GLU A 20 -3.50 9.83 12.95
N ASP A 21 -3.49 9.65 11.62
CA ASP A 21 -3.73 8.33 11.03
C ASP A 21 -2.50 7.42 11.22
N PRO A 22 -2.67 6.10 11.32
CA PRO A 22 -1.55 5.17 11.35
C PRO A 22 -0.72 5.22 10.06
N ILE A 23 0.49 4.67 10.12
CA ILE A 23 1.33 4.51 8.92
C ILE A 23 0.75 3.37 8.09
N GLU A 24 0.45 3.67 6.84
CA GLU A 24 -0.13 2.72 5.89
C GLU A 24 0.88 2.38 4.80
N LEU A 25 1.00 1.08 4.48
CA LEU A 25 1.74 0.62 3.31
C LEU A 25 0.82 0.63 2.10
N ILE A 26 1.23 1.35 1.05
CA ILE A 26 0.50 1.41 -0.22
C ILE A 26 1.38 0.98 -1.39
N LYS A 27 0.76 0.39 -2.42
CA LYS A 27 1.37 0.17 -3.74
C LYS A 27 0.58 0.89 -4.82
N VAL A 28 1.28 1.69 -5.63
CA VAL A 28 0.67 2.31 -6.81
C VAL A 28 0.62 1.29 -7.94
N THR A 29 -0.57 0.86 -8.32
CA THR A 29 -0.76 -0.24 -9.29
C THR A 29 -1.18 0.26 -10.67
N VAL A 30 -1.93 1.36 -10.74
CA VAL A 30 -2.31 2.00 -12.01
C VAL A 30 -2.20 3.50 -11.89
N GLU A 31 -1.71 4.15 -12.94
CA GLU A 31 -1.68 5.60 -13.07
C GLU A 31 -2.54 6.03 -14.27
N THR A 32 -3.33 7.08 -14.08
CA THR A 32 -4.08 7.79 -15.12
C THR A 32 -3.69 9.28 -15.11
N ASP A 33 -4.22 10.08 -16.03
CA ASP A 33 -3.96 11.52 -16.07
C ASP A 33 -4.26 12.23 -14.73
N HIS A 34 -5.29 11.77 -14.00
CA HIS A 34 -5.79 12.48 -12.81
C HIS A 34 -5.85 11.64 -11.53
N CYS A 35 -5.76 10.32 -11.64
CA CYS A 35 -5.94 9.41 -10.51
C CYS A 35 -4.87 8.32 -10.48
N LEU A 36 -4.59 7.82 -9.28
CA LEU A 36 -3.81 6.62 -9.01
C LEU A 36 -4.73 5.55 -8.43
N PHE A 37 -4.55 4.31 -8.87
CA PHE A 37 -5.14 3.14 -8.24
C PHE A 37 -4.11 2.56 -7.27
N VAL A 38 -4.44 2.55 -5.99
CA VAL A 38 -3.54 2.12 -4.92
C VAL A 38 -4.10 0.91 -4.20
N SER A 39 -3.21 0.00 -3.82
CA SER A 39 -3.52 -1.11 -2.92
C SER A 39 -2.97 -0.78 -1.54
N LYS A 40 -3.84 -0.76 -0.53
CA LYS A 40 -3.50 -0.63 0.89
C LYS A 40 -3.47 -2.01 1.51
N TYR A 41 -2.37 -2.35 2.16
CA TYR A 41 -2.18 -3.67 2.76
C TYR A 41 -2.62 -3.72 4.22
N ASP A 42 -3.85 -3.25 4.46
CA ASP A 42 -4.54 -3.39 5.75
C ASP A 42 -5.15 -4.80 5.88
N GLU A 43 -5.85 -5.08 6.97
CA GLU A 43 -6.57 -6.35 7.18
C GLU A 43 -8.08 -6.08 7.17
N PRO A 44 -8.79 -6.23 6.04
CA PRO A 44 -8.37 -6.81 4.75
C PRO A 44 -7.66 -5.83 3.79
N THR A 45 -6.94 -6.35 2.79
CA THR A 45 -6.35 -5.51 1.72
C THR A 45 -7.46 -4.74 1.03
N VAL A 46 -7.30 -3.41 0.97
CA VAL A 46 -8.24 -2.50 0.30
C VAL A 46 -7.60 -1.94 -0.95
N THR A 47 -8.33 -1.95 -2.07
CA THR A 47 -7.91 -1.24 -3.28
C THR A 47 -8.81 -0.04 -3.51
N GLU A 48 -8.23 1.12 -3.79
CA GLU A 48 -8.98 2.36 -3.97
C GLU A 48 -8.38 3.29 -5.01
N TRP A 49 -9.21 4.19 -5.54
CA TRP A 49 -8.78 5.27 -6.42
C TRP A 49 -8.55 6.54 -5.62
N LYS A 50 -7.34 7.10 -5.72
CA LYS A 50 -6.97 8.41 -5.18
C LYS A 50 -6.77 9.40 -6.31
N ARG A 51 -7.21 10.64 -6.15
CA ARG A 51 -6.86 11.72 -7.08
C ARG A 51 -5.40 12.09 -6.84
N LYS A 52 -4.69 12.43 -7.91
CA LYS A 52 -3.32 12.96 -7.80
C LYS A 52 -3.25 14.23 -6.95
N THR A 53 -4.35 14.97 -6.88
CA THR A 53 -4.50 16.18 -6.07
C THR A 53 -4.90 15.92 -4.62
N ASP A 54 -5.24 14.68 -4.25
CA ASP A 54 -5.52 14.34 -2.86
C ASP A 54 -4.25 14.53 -2.04
N SER A 55 -4.43 15.10 -0.86
CA SER A 55 -3.33 15.50 0.02
C SER A 55 -2.87 14.34 0.89
N ILE A 56 -1.57 14.18 1.03
CA ILE A 56 -0.91 13.24 1.94
C ILE A 56 -0.24 14.08 3.03
N HIS A 57 -0.45 13.75 4.30
CA HIS A 57 0.21 14.43 5.40
C HIS A 57 1.72 14.27 5.29
N ASP A 58 2.19 13.03 5.24
CA ASP A 58 3.62 12.70 5.10
C ASP A 58 3.88 11.48 4.19
N ILE A 59 4.96 11.55 3.42
CA ILE A 59 5.49 10.41 2.66
C ILE A 59 6.78 10.01 3.37
N ILE A 60 6.71 8.94 4.16
CA ILE A 60 7.76 8.57 5.09
C ILE A 60 8.94 7.97 4.34
N GLU A 61 8.64 6.99 3.49
CA GLU A 61 9.66 6.33 2.66
C GLU A 61 9.06 5.64 1.43
N CYS A 62 9.88 5.59 0.37
CA CYS A 62 9.69 4.67 -0.75
C CYS A 62 10.52 3.41 -0.47
N LEU A 63 9.87 2.26 -0.38
CA LEU A 63 10.56 1.01 -0.07
C LEU A 63 11.40 0.54 -1.26
N THR A 64 12.53 -0.06 -0.93
CA THR A 64 13.37 -0.78 -1.91
C THR A 64 12.80 -2.17 -2.19
N ASP A 65 13.15 -2.76 -3.33
CA ASP A 65 12.76 -4.13 -3.66
C ASP A 65 13.12 -5.16 -2.58
N ASP A 66 14.25 -4.98 -1.89
CA ASP A 66 14.66 -5.89 -0.81
C ASP A 66 13.73 -5.78 0.40
N SER A 67 13.43 -4.56 0.84
CA SER A 67 12.50 -4.29 1.93
C SER A 67 11.08 -4.81 1.62
N VAL A 68 10.63 -4.63 0.37
CA VAL A 68 9.34 -5.16 -0.09
C VAL A 68 9.33 -6.68 -0.02
N LYS A 69 10.37 -7.37 -0.51
CA LYS A 69 10.46 -8.84 -0.44
C LYS A 69 10.48 -9.36 0.98
N GLU A 70 11.14 -8.67 1.91
CA GLU A 70 11.12 -9.05 3.32
C GLU A 70 9.72 -8.91 3.90
N TRP A 71 9.07 -7.77 3.67
CA TRP A 71 7.69 -7.54 4.09
C TRP A 71 6.71 -8.55 3.47
N GLU A 72 6.81 -8.83 2.17
CA GLU A 72 5.96 -9.80 1.45
C GLU A 72 6.06 -11.21 2.06
N LYS A 73 7.23 -11.62 2.54
CA LYS A 73 7.37 -12.91 3.24
C LYS A 73 6.52 -12.94 4.50
N PHE A 74 6.57 -11.88 5.32
CA PHE A 74 5.74 -11.78 6.53
C PHE A 74 4.25 -11.72 6.19
N TYR A 75 3.88 -10.88 5.20
CA TYR A 75 2.49 -10.69 4.80
C TYR A 75 1.86 -11.98 4.25
N ASN A 76 2.59 -12.70 3.39
CA ASN A 76 2.13 -13.97 2.85
C ASN A 76 2.11 -15.06 3.93
N SER A 77 3.11 -15.16 4.80
CA SER A 77 3.06 -16.14 5.91
C SER A 77 1.89 -15.90 6.87
N ASN A 78 1.48 -14.65 7.08
CA ASN A 78 0.31 -14.33 7.89
C ASN A 78 -1.00 -14.69 7.16
N GLN A 79 -1.08 -14.47 5.85
CA GLN A 79 -2.25 -14.88 5.06
C GLN A 79 -2.33 -16.38 4.83
N ASP A 80 -1.22 -17.08 4.61
CA ASP A 80 -1.20 -18.55 4.43
C ASP A 80 -1.75 -19.24 5.69
N ALA A 81 -1.42 -18.72 6.88
CA ALA A 81 -1.99 -19.19 8.15
C ALA A 81 -3.52 -18.98 8.27
N TYR A 82 -4.11 -18.09 7.46
CA TYR A 82 -5.56 -17.89 7.37
C TYR A 82 -6.22 -18.70 6.24
N TYR A 83 -5.44 -19.22 5.28
CA TYR A 83 -5.94 -20.02 4.15
C TYR A 83 -5.66 -21.54 4.29
N GLU A 84 -4.90 -21.97 5.30
CA GLU A 84 -4.63 -23.38 5.64
C GLU A 84 -5.69 -24.03 6.57
N GLU A 85 -6.96 -23.57 6.57
CA GLU A 85 -8.06 -24.21 7.33
C GLU A 85 -9.27 -24.66 6.47
N ASP A 86 -9.17 -24.73 5.13
CA ASP A 86 -10.31 -25.15 4.27
C ASP A 86 -9.90 -26.09 3.11
N ASP A 87 -8.99 -27.06 3.35
CA ASP A 87 -8.78 -28.21 2.46
C ASP A 87 -8.58 -29.51 3.27
N ASP A 88 -9.62 -29.91 4.03
CA ASP A 88 -9.77 -31.27 4.57
C ASP A 88 -11.27 -31.67 4.55
N ASP A 89 -11.75 -32.13 3.38
CA ASP A 89 -12.62 -33.32 3.12
C ASP A 89 -13.37 -33.25 1.77
#